data_AF-A0A2A5YQ66-F1
#
_entry.id   AF-A0A2A5YQ66-F1
#
_cell.length_a   1.000
_cell.length_b   1.000
_cell.length_c   1.000
_cell.angle_alpha   90.00
_cell.angle_beta   90.00
_cell.angle_gamma   90.00
#
_symmetry.space_group_name_H-M   'P 1'
#
loop_
_entity.id
_entity.type
_entity.pdbx_description
1 polymer ?
#
loop_
_entity_poly.entity_id
_entity_poly.type
_entity_poly.pdbx_seq_one_letter_code
_entity_poly.pdbx_strand_id
1 'polypeptide(L)'
;MGIILRAARDTAAEDFSTVIARLRLTQREVCTLLGMVHGARGVVPDADCDEERIASVTRALLSALSLVEDDDLVGAWLRARHPRRGHMVPLEEAGLVEGDKLISFVLEPHPAELVAIVAERMSDRAQDNEAGG
;
A
#
# COMPACT_ATOMS: atom_id res chain seq x y z
N MET A 1 25.45 9.92 -22.75
CA MET A 1 24.16 9.28 -22.40
C MET A 1 24.14 9.11 -20.88
N GLY A 2 23.43 9.96 -20.14
CA GLY A 2 23.57 10.01 -18.67
C GLY A 2 22.38 10.65 -17.96
N ILE A 3 21.16 10.22 -18.30
CA ILE A 3 19.91 10.78 -17.74
C ILE A 3 19.12 9.74 -16.93
N ILE A 4 19.31 8.44 -17.16
CA ILE A 4 18.50 7.38 -16.54
C ILE A 4 18.94 7.06 -15.09
N LEU A 5 20.15 7.45 -14.68
CA LEU A 5 20.66 7.17 -13.33
C LEU A 5 20.47 8.31 -12.31
N ARG A 6 19.89 9.46 -12.70
CA ARG A 6 19.62 10.55 -11.75
C ARG A 6 18.28 10.38 -11.03
N ALA A 7 17.23 9.90 -11.71
CA ALA A 7 15.94 9.63 -11.06
C ALA A 7 16.01 8.49 -10.01
N ALA A 8 16.90 7.51 -10.21
CA ALA A 8 17.12 6.41 -9.27
C ALA A 8 18.01 6.77 -8.06
N ARG A 9 18.59 7.98 -8.03
CA ARG A 9 19.56 8.41 -7.01
C ARG A 9 19.07 9.60 -6.17
N ASP A 10 17.99 10.26 -6.60
CA ASP A 10 17.30 11.31 -5.84
C ASP A 10 16.08 10.79 -5.07
N THR A 11 15.85 9.47 -5.02
CA THR A 11 14.98 8.84 -4.01
C THR A 11 15.71 8.83 -2.67
N ALA A 12 15.96 10.03 -2.14
CA ALA A 12 16.26 10.26 -0.75
C ALA A 12 15.26 9.46 0.08
N ALA A 13 15.73 8.84 1.16
CA ALA A 13 14.96 8.05 2.10
C ALA A 13 13.60 8.70 2.38
N GLU A 14 12.57 8.27 1.64
CA GLU A 14 11.21 8.71 1.93
C GLU A 14 10.82 7.95 3.17
N ASP A 15 10.84 8.66 4.29
CA ASP A 15 10.56 8.08 5.60
C ASP A 15 9.16 7.46 5.61
N PHE A 16 9.01 6.37 6.36
CA PHE A 16 7.77 5.60 6.46
C PHE A 16 6.53 6.47 6.74
N SER A 17 6.70 7.54 7.54
CA SER A 17 5.64 8.52 7.85
C SER A 17 5.12 9.27 6.62
N THR A 18 5.98 9.57 5.65
CA THR A 18 5.60 10.24 4.40
C THR A 18 4.76 9.32 3.53
N VAL A 19 5.17 8.05 3.43
CA VAL A 19 4.43 7.01 2.69
C VAL A 19 3.05 6.78 3.31
N ILE A 20 2.97 6.69 4.64
CA ILE A 20 1.70 6.62 5.38
C ILE A 20 0.79 7.80 5.05
N ALA A 21 1.33 9.02 5.06
CA ALA A 21 0.56 10.23 4.79
C ALA A 21 0.02 10.27 3.35
N ARG A 22 0.86 9.91 2.36
CA ARG A 22 0.48 9.85 0.94
C ARG A 22 -0.66 8.87 0.68
N LEU A 23 -0.53 7.66 1.22
CA LEU A 23 -1.54 6.60 1.10
C LEU A 23 -2.73 6.77 2.06
N ARG A 24 -2.70 7.82 2.89
CA ARG A 24 -3.67 8.14 3.94
C ARG A 24 -3.94 6.94 4.85
N LEU A 25 -2.89 6.19 5.20
CA LEU A 25 -3.02 5.02 6.05
C LEU A 25 -3.37 5.45 7.48
N THR A 26 -4.37 4.81 8.04
CA THR A 26 -4.76 4.99 9.44
C THR A 26 -3.79 4.25 10.36
N GLN A 27 -3.75 4.63 11.64
CA GLN A 27 -2.94 3.92 12.63
C GLN A 27 -3.27 2.42 12.67
N ARG A 28 -4.55 2.05 12.51
CA ARG A 28 -4.97 0.65 12.47
C ARG A 28 -4.33 -0.10 11.31
N GLU A 29 -4.33 0.49 10.12
CA GLU A 29 -3.75 -0.11 8.91
C GLU A 29 -2.24 -0.24 9.01
N VAL A 30 -1.58 0.75 9.61
CA VAL A 30 -0.13 0.71 9.90
C VAL A 30 0.18 -0.41 10.91
N CYS A 31 -0.58 -0.55 11.99
CA CYS A 31 -0.43 -1.64 12.93
C CYS A 31 -0.63 -3.00 12.25
N THR A 32 -1.66 -3.13 11.40
CA THR A 32 -1.91 -4.36 10.64
C THR A 32 -0.73 -4.69 9.71
N LEU A 33 -0.22 -3.73 8.94
CA LEU A 33 0.95 -3.91 8.06
C LEU A 33 2.19 -4.40 8.81
N LEU A 34 2.40 -3.85 10.00
CA LEU A 34 3.54 -4.17 10.84
C LEU A 34 3.31 -5.41 11.73
N GLY A 35 2.14 -6.06 11.64
CA GLY A 35 1.82 -7.22 12.48
C GLY A 35 1.69 -6.90 13.97
N MET A 36 1.49 -5.62 14.32
CA MET A 36 1.38 -5.18 15.71
C MET A 36 -0.02 -5.41 16.28
N VAL A 37 -0.09 -5.98 17.48
CA VAL A 37 -1.32 -6.06 18.27
C VAL A 37 -1.68 -4.66 18.75
N HIS A 38 -2.94 -4.24 18.63
CA HIS A 38 -3.41 -2.90 19.04
C HIS A 38 -3.14 -2.63 20.54
N GLY A 39 -2.00 -2.00 20.84
CA GLY A 39 -1.74 -1.28 22.08
C GLY A 39 -2.17 0.17 21.90
N ALA A 40 -3.07 0.65 22.75
CA ALA A 40 -3.64 1.99 22.64
C ALA A 40 -2.56 3.08 22.80
N ARG A 41 -2.59 4.06 21.87
CA ARG A 41 -1.92 5.39 21.85
C ARG A 41 -0.58 5.47 21.09
N GLY A 42 -0.63 6.05 19.88
CA GLY A 42 0.54 6.61 19.18
C GLY A 42 0.81 6.01 17.80
N VAL A 43 1.06 6.88 16.81
CA VAL A 43 1.44 6.54 15.41
C VAL A 43 2.90 6.04 15.32
N VAL A 44 3.61 5.98 16.44
CA VAL A 44 5.00 5.53 16.48
C VAL A 44 4.98 4.02 16.75
N PRO A 45 5.47 3.18 15.82
CA PRO A 45 5.70 1.77 16.13
C PRO A 45 6.58 1.69 17.39
N ASP A 46 6.17 0.87 18.35
CA ASP A 46 6.92 0.68 19.60
C ASP A 46 8.39 0.36 19.30
N ALA A 47 9.31 0.63 20.24
CA ALA A 47 10.74 0.40 20.04
C ALA A 47 11.12 -1.07 19.76
N ASP A 48 10.20 -2.01 19.98
CA ASP A 48 10.32 -3.44 19.66
C ASP A 48 9.80 -3.81 18.25
N CYS A 49 9.30 -2.84 17.49
CA CYS A 49 8.90 -3.07 16.12
C CYS A 49 10.16 -3.28 15.27
N ASP A 50 10.25 -4.44 14.64
CA ASP A 50 11.42 -4.84 13.86
C ASP A 50 11.74 -3.78 12.80
N GLU A 51 12.89 -3.11 12.92
CA GLU A 51 13.34 -2.09 11.97
C GLU A 51 13.40 -2.68 10.54
N GLU A 52 13.68 -3.98 10.42
CA GLU A 52 13.69 -4.71 9.15
C GLU A 52 12.29 -4.80 8.54
N ARG A 53 11.26 -4.98 9.38
CA ARG A 53 9.85 -4.98 8.97
C ARG A 53 9.42 -3.63 8.45
N ILE A 54 9.72 -2.56 9.19
CA ILE A 54 9.39 -1.19 8.78
C ILE A 54 10.09 -0.85 7.46
N ALA A 55 11.37 -1.15 7.33
CA ALA A 55 12.13 -0.91 6.10
C ALA A 55 11.56 -1.70 4.90
N SER A 56 11.15 -2.95 5.12
CA SER A 56 10.61 -3.81 4.07
C SER A 56 9.22 -3.38 3.62
N VAL A 57 8.33 -3.01 4.56
CA VAL A 57 7.03 -2.41 4.24
C VAL A 57 7.21 -1.10 3.48
N THR A 58 8.09 -0.21 3.97
CA THR A 58 8.35 1.09 3.32
C THR A 58 8.81 0.89 1.88
N ARG A 59 9.79 0.00 1.65
CA ARG A 59 10.30 -0.31 0.31
C ARG A 59 9.22 -0.88 -0.60
N ALA A 60 8.38 -1.78 -0.09
CA ALA A 60 7.32 -2.39 -0.86
C ALA A 60 6.24 -1.37 -1.27
N LEU A 61 5.82 -0.49 -0.35
CA LEU A 61 4.87 0.58 -0.64
C LEU A 61 5.43 1.59 -1.63
N LEU A 62 6.71 1.98 -1.51
CA LEU A 62 7.37 2.86 -2.48
C LEU A 62 7.46 2.20 -3.87
N SER A 63 7.72 0.89 -3.92
CA SER A 63 7.71 0.14 -5.17
C SER A 63 6.32 0.15 -5.81
N ALA A 64 5.26 -0.09 -5.03
CA ALA A 64 3.88 -0.01 -5.51
C ALA A 64 3.53 1.39 -6.04
N LEU A 65 3.87 2.44 -5.30
CA LEU A 65 3.68 3.83 -5.71
C LEU A 65 4.43 4.16 -6.99
N SER A 66 5.67 3.69 -7.14
CA SER A 66 6.45 3.89 -8.37
C SER A 66 5.89 3.12 -9.56
N LEU A 67 5.25 1.98 -9.35
CA LEU A 67 4.75 1.13 -10.42
C LEU A 67 3.40 1.60 -10.97
N VAL A 68 2.59 2.22 -10.09
CA VAL A 68 1.23 2.67 -10.41
C VAL A 68 1.16 4.18 -10.69
N GLU A 69 2.04 4.97 -10.08
CA GLU A 69 2.09 6.44 -10.20
C GLU A 69 0.79 7.18 -9.80
N ASP A 70 -0.08 6.51 -9.02
CA ASP A 70 -1.34 7.05 -8.50
C ASP A 70 -1.55 6.63 -7.04
N ASP A 71 -1.34 7.57 -6.11
CA ASP A 71 -1.44 7.37 -4.66
C ASP A 71 -2.85 6.91 -4.23
N ASP A 72 -3.91 7.44 -4.86
CA ASP A 72 -5.31 7.13 -4.52
C ASP A 72 -5.73 5.74 -5.03
N LEU A 73 -5.17 5.31 -6.17
CA LEU A 73 -5.37 3.96 -6.71
C LEU A 73 -4.61 2.93 -5.86
N VAL A 74 -3.35 3.18 -5.51
CA VAL A 74 -2.59 2.29 -4.61
C VAL A 74 -3.28 2.20 -3.25
N GLY A 75 -3.73 3.33 -2.71
CA GLY A 75 -4.46 3.39 -1.44
C GLY A 75 -5.75 2.57 -1.45
N ALA A 76 -6.50 2.56 -2.55
CA ALA A 76 -7.67 1.70 -2.66
C ALA A 76 -7.33 0.24 -2.92
N TRP A 77 -6.29 -0.03 -3.71
CA TRP A 77 -5.81 -1.37 -3.95
C TRP A 77 -5.40 -2.09 -2.67
N LEU A 78 -4.71 -1.39 -1.78
CA LEU A 78 -4.33 -1.88 -0.45
C LEU A 78 -5.54 -2.29 0.42
N ARG A 79 -6.72 -1.68 0.19
CA ARG A 79 -7.94 -1.87 0.99
C ARG A 79 -8.99 -2.76 0.33
N ALA A 80 -8.84 -3.02 -0.96
CA ALA A 80 -9.79 -3.82 -1.73
C ALA A 80 -9.55 -5.32 -1.53
N ARG A 81 -10.61 -6.11 -1.65
CA ARG A 81 -10.52 -7.58 -1.68
C ARG A 81 -10.19 -8.04 -3.09
N HIS A 82 -9.17 -8.88 -3.23
CA HIS A 82 -8.74 -9.37 -4.54
C HIS A 82 -9.05 -10.84 -4.73
N PRO A 83 -9.87 -11.23 -5.73
CA PRO A 83 -10.17 -12.63 -6.01
C PRO A 83 -8.92 -13.49 -6.27
N ARG A 84 -7.88 -12.90 -6.88
CA ARG A 84 -6.59 -13.57 -7.15
C ARG A 84 -5.82 -13.94 -5.88
N ARG A 85 -6.12 -13.26 -4.78
CA ARG A 85 -5.54 -13.47 -3.45
C ARG A 85 -6.51 -14.23 -2.53
N GLY A 86 -7.43 -15.01 -3.11
CA GLY A 86 -8.45 -15.70 -2.32
C GLY A 86 -9.41 -14.75 -1.59
N HIS A 87 -9.69 -13.58 -2.18
CA HIS A 87 -10.47 -12.48 -1.58
C HIS A 87 -9.83 -11.81 -0.36
N MET A 88 -8.52 -12.01 -0.15
CA MET A 88 -7.78 -11.26 0.87
C MET A 88 -7.55 -9.81 0.46
N VAL A 89 -7.41 -8.96 1.49
CA VAL A 89 -7.02 -7.56 1.38
C VAL A 89 -5.50 -7.47 1.53
N PRO A 90 -4.76 -6.76 0.66
CA PRO A 90 -3.29 -6.75 0.71
C PRO A 90 -2.72 -6.26 2.04
N LEU A 91 -3.37 -5.28 2.68
CA LEU A 91 -3.01 -4.82 4.04
C LEU A 91 -3.10 -5.96 5.07
N GLU A 92 -4.19 -6.73 5.04
CA GLU A 92 -4.43 -7.83 5.97
C GLU A 92 -3.50 -9.01 5.68
N GLU A 93 -3.31 -9.33 4.39
CA GLU A 93 -2.39 -10.37 3.93
C GLU A 93 -0.97 -10.07 4.39
N ALA A 94 -0.50 -8.82 4.21
CA ALA A 94 0.83 -8.42 4.63
C ALA A 94 1.03 -8.64 6.14
N GLY A 95 0.04 -8.29 6.96
CA GLY A 95 0.08 -8.50 8.41
C GLY A 95 0.18 -9.97 8.86
N LEU A 96 -0.15 -10.93 7.99
CA LEU A 96 -0.09 -12.37 8.28
C LEU A 96 1.20 -13.04 7.79
N VAL A 97 2.02 -12.33 7.00
CA VAL A 97 3.24 -12.87 6.42
C VAL A 97 4.35 -12.98 7.48
N GLU A 98 4.79 -14.21 7.72
CA GLU A 98 6.01 -14.49 8.48
C GLU A 98 7.26 -14.15 7.63
N GLY A 99 8.03 -13.18 8.08
CA GLY A 99 9.31 -12.78 7.47
C GLY A 99 9.21 -11.72 6.37
N ASP A 100 10.24 -10.89 6.29
CA ASP A 100 10.17 -9.62 5.55
C ASP A 100 10.31 -9.73 4.04
N LYS A 101 10.89 -10.85 3.57
CA LYS A 101 11.13 -11.08 2.13
C LYS A 101 9.86 -11.24 1.32
N LEU A 102 8.77 -11.67 1.94
CA LEU A 102 7.49 -11.93 1.28
C LEU A 102 6.58 -10.70 1.26
N ILE A 103 6.84 -9.68 2.09
CA ILE A 103 6.08 -8.41 2.11
C ILE A 103 6.09 -7.74 0.75
N SER A 104 7.26 -7.73 0.09
CA SER A 104 7.42 -7.07 -1.21
C SER A 104 6.50 -7.68 -2.25
N PHE A 105 6.34 -9.00 -2.24
CA PHE A 105 5.43 -9.70 -3.15
C PHE A 105 3.97 -9.43 -2.84
N VAL A 106 3.60 -9.44 -1.54
CA VAL A 106 2.22 -9.17 -1.13
C VAL A 106 1.81 -7.74 -1.49
N LEU A 107 2.67 -6.77 -1.26
CA LEU A 107 2.38 -5.35 -1.49
C LEU A 107 2.72 -4.88 -2.91
N GLU A 108 3.07 -5.78 -3.83
CA GLU A 108 3.24 -5.48 -5.25
C GLU A 108 1.87 -5.58 -5.98
N PRO A 109 1.35 -4.48 -6.56
CA PRO A 109 0.07 -4.50 -7.24
C PRO A 109 0.12 -5.27 -8.55
N HIS A 110 -0.81 -6.20 -8.74
CA HIS A 110 -0.94 -6.88 -10.02
C HIS A 110 -1.80 -6.04 -10.99
N PRO A 111 -1.43 -5.87 -12.28
CA PRO A 111 -2.19 -5.03 -13.22
C PRO A 111 -3.68 -5.38 -13.31
N ALA A 112 -4.02 -6.66 -13.32
CA ALA A 112 -5.42 -7.13 -13.34
C ALA A 112 -6.24 -6.69 -12.10
N GLU A 113 -5.60 -6.56 -10.93
CA GLU A 113 -6.25 -6.10 -9.69
C GLU A 113 -6.52 -4.59 -9.76
N LEU A 114 -5.57 -3.83 -10.29
CA LEU A 114 -5.72 -2.39 -10.52
C LEU A 114 -6.86 -2.10 -11.52
N VAL A 115 -6.91 -2.84 -12.63
CA VAL A 115 -7.97 -2.72 -13.63
C VAL A 115 -9.36 -2.97 -13.03
N ALA A 116 -9.48 -3.98 -12.15
CA ALA A 116 -10.76 -4.27 -11.48
C ALA A 116 -11.24 -3.08 -10.64
N ILE A 117 -10.35 -2.48 -9.86
CA ILE A 117 -10.69 -1.30 -9.02
C ILE A 117 -11.08 -0.10 -9.87
N VAL A 118 -10.34 0.15 -10.96
CA VAL A 118 -10.67 1.25 -11.87
C VAL A 118 -12.04 1.01 -12.53
N ALA A 119 -12.33 -0.21 -12.94
CA ALA A 119 -13.60 -0.58 -13.56
C ALA A 119 -14.80 -0.41 -12.61
N GLU A 120 -14.64 -0.81 -11.34
CA GLU A 120 -15.66 -0.59 -10.30
C GLU A 120 -15.93 0.91 -10.11
N ARG A 121 -14.88 1.72 -9.92
CA ARG A 121 -15.00 3.18 -9.75
C ARG A 121 -15.65 3.90 -10.94
N MET A 122 -15.39 3.43 -12.15
CA MET A 122 -16.01 3.98 -13.36
C MET A 122 -17.48 3.61 -13.47
N SER A 123 -17.86 2.41 -13.00
CA SER A 123 -19.25 1.95 -12.97
C SER A 123 -20.07 2.74 -11.95
N ASP A 124 -19.52 3.01 -10.76
CA ASP A 124 -20.19 3.82 -9.73
C ASP A 124 -20.50 5.24 -10.23
N ARG A 125 -19.52 5.88 -10.90
CA ARG A 125 -19.72 7.22 -11.48
C ARG A 125 -20.75 7.27 -12.59
N ALA A 126 -20.90 6.18 -13.36
CA ALA A 126 -21.92 6.11 -14.40
C ALA A 126 -23.32 6.04 -13.78
N GLN A 127 -23.50 5.26 -12.71
CA GLN A 127 -24.78 5.11 -12.02
C GLN A 127 -25.23 6.38 -11.29
N ASP A 128 -24.30 7.10 -10.65
CA ASP A 128 -24.62 8.37 -9.97
C ASP A 128 -25.11 9.45 -10.94
N ASN A 129 -24.60 9.46 -12.18
CA ASN A 129 -25.05 10.38 -13.23
C ASN A 129 -26.44 10.02 -13.80
N GLU A 130 -26.85 8.75 -13.77
CA GLU A 130 -28.17 8.32 -14.22
C GLU A 130 -29.26 8.56 -13.16
N ALA A 131 -28.91 8.58 -11.87
CA ALA A 131 -29.86 8.81 -10.77
C ALA A 131 -30.14 10.30 -10.46
N GLY A 132 -29.33 11.23 -10.98
CA GLY A 132 -29.44 12.67 -10.75
C GLY A 132 -29.92 13.51 -11.94
N GLY A 133 -30.30 12.87 -13.06
CA GLY A 133 -30.74 13.51 -14.31
C GLY A 133 -32.25 13.67 -14.45
#